data_AF-A0AAC9K7X7-F1
#
_entry.id   AF-A0AAC9K7X7-F1
#
_cell.length_a   1.000
_cell.length_b   1.000
_cell.length_c   1.000
_cell.angle_alpha   90.00
_cell.angle_beta   90.00
_cell.angle_gamma   90.00
#
_symmetry.space_group_name_H-M   'P 1'
#
loop_
_entity.id
_entity.type
_entity.pdbx_description
1 polymer ?
#
loop_
_entity_poly.entity_id
_entity_poly.type
_entity_poly.pdbx_seq_one_letter_code
_entity_poly.pdbx_strand_id
1 'polypeptide(L)'
;MTGTGIGADQTDKLVLKDALESAIHAAPADKTLLRRYFDVLGEISATYQGPLTVHLPGIAHAIRIRCGTDDSAICRGIFLDGWYDHALPASPRHILDLGAHAGFAAIYFANRYPDAHILCVEADTAHYRALLMNTLPYPRIAHLHGAVSATSGWASPLDIGKDRQSRDGGQRFTVEGETLSVGGQPAGGKLRAYGVMQILNQFGWKSADTIKCALSGDEAALFSASTSEWLDSVTTLLISRHKADAPLDVLNAMADAELFEPVQGEGVTMLRRLGAGHSDSRPAPLTLIEVGTLRPVLWDGTEPALSQSCFLDDQAVLIQAGPIGTTPTTLTIRRDFSGQSRLGGVITSSGDPDSLAQLSMIIRRVRDQAVLLESELRLPAGQQTTWKATTPLMQGLHDIRFSLETAADSAPGQSACLRLGHLIADIT
;
A
#
# COMPACT_ATOMS: atom_id res chain seq x y z
N MET A 1 30.30 -7.00 -32.85
CA MET A 1 29.52 -5.75 -32.93
C MET A 1 28.08 -6.16 -33.22
N THR A 2 27.04 -5.85 -32.45
CA THR A 2 26.86 -5.26 -31.10
C THR A 2 25.62 -6.00 -30.52
N GLY A 3 25.43 -6.26 -29.23
CA GLY A 3 25.96 -5.61 -28.04
C GLY A 3 24.79 -5.27 -27.12
N THR A 4 24.35 -6.23 -26.30
CA THR A 4 23.21 -6.10 -25.35
C THR A 4 23.66 -6.58 -23.97
N GLY A 5 24.36 -5.72 -23.24
CA GLY A 5 24.76 -5.99 -21.86
C GLY A 5 23.60 -5.82 -20.88
N ILE A 6 23.65 -6.52 -19.76
CA ILE A 6 22.83 -6.20 -18.58
C ILE A 6 23.30 -4.82 -18.10
N GLY A 7 22.41 -3.82 -18.16
CA GLY A 7 22.80 -2.40 -18.21
C GLY A 7 23.26 -1.84 -16.87
N ALA A 8 24.41 -1.16 -16.87
CA ALA A 8 24.89 -0.36 -15.73
C ALA A 8 23.87 0.70 -15.28
N ASP A 9 23.09 1.23 -16.24
CA ASP A 9 21.99 2.20 -16.08
C ASP A 9 20.98 1.81 -14.98
N GLN A 10 20.71 0.52 -14.77
CA GLN A 10 19.63 0.10 -13.85
C GLN A 10 20.06 0.11 -12.37
N THR A 11 21.27 -0.36 -12.06
CA THR A 11 21.83 -0.28 -10.69
C THR A 11 22.08 1.17 -10.30
N ASP A 12 22.44 2.03 -11.27
CA ASP A 12 22.60 3.47 -11.06
C ASP A 12 21.30 4.10 -10.54
N LYS A 13 20.11 3.71 -11.01
CA LYS A 13 18.84 4.34 -10.57
C LYS A 13 18.58 4.25 -9.06
N LEU A 14 18.88 3.11 -8.42
CA LEU A 14 18.73 2.98 -6.96
C LEU A 14 19.80 3.76 -6.18
N VAL A 15 21.01 3.91 -6.73
CA VAL A 15 22.07 4.74 -6.14
C VAL A 15 21.74 6.23 -6.30
N LEU A 16 21.29 6.63 -7.49
CA LEU A 16 20.79 7.96 -7.83
C LEU A 16 19.57 8.34 -6.99
N LYS A 17 18.64 7.41 -6.72
CA LYS A 17 17.51 7.63 -5.81
C LYS A 17 17.99 8.01 -4.41
N ASP A 18 18.96 7.30 -3.83
CA ASP A 18 19.47 7.63 -2.48
C ASP A 18 20.36 8.89 -2.47
N ALA A 19 21.08 9.16 -3.56
CA ALA A 19 21.85 10.40 -3.72
C ALA A 19 20.93 11.62 -3.84
N LEU A 20 19.84 11.50 -4.60
CA LEU A 20 18.77 12.51 -4.67
C LEU A 20 18.02 12.61 -3.34
N GLU A 21 17.78 11.51 -2.64
CA GLU A 21 17.17 11.49 -1.30
C GLU A 21 18.01 12.28 -0.30
N SER A 22 19.33 12.03 -0.28
CA SER A 22 20.29 12.79 0.53
C SER A 22 20.27 14.28 0.16
N ALA A 23 20.13 14.59 -1.13
CA ALA A 23 20.13 15.96 -1.64
C ALA A 23 18.82 16.71 -1.31
N ILE A 24 17.64 16.09 -1.39
CA ILE A 24 16.36 16.73 -0.99
C ILE A 24 16.27 16.97 0.53
N HIS A 25 16.95 16.17 1.35
CA HIS A 25 17.10 16.47 2.78
C HIS A 25 18.07 17.64 3.05
N ALA A 26 19.10 17.80 2.23
CA ALA A 26 20.02 18.95 2.31
C ALA A 26 19.41 20.25 1.73
N ALA A 27 18.50 20.16 0.76
CA ALA A 27 17.85 21.28 0.09
C ALA A 27 16.31 21.11 0.00
N PRO A 28 15.59 21.05 1.14
CA PRO A 28 14.16 20.68 1.17
C PRO A 28 13.20 21.69 0.50
N ALA A 29 13.69 22.90 0.19
CA ALA A 29 12.93 23.91 -0.56
C ALA A 29 13.09 23.81 -2.09
N ASP A 30 14.02 22.99 -2.59
CA ASP A 30 14.27 22.86 -4.03
C ASP A 30 13.25 21.94 -4.70
N LYS A 31 12.16 22.55 -5.20
CA LYS A 31 11.11 21.83 -5.96
C LYS A 31 11.62 21.23 -7.28
N THR A 32 12.74 21.70 -7.85
CA THR A 32 13.33 21.10 -9.07
C THR A 32 14.07 19.81 -8.72
N LEU A 33 14.82 19.80 -7.63
CA LEU A 33 15.48 18.62 -7.10
C LEU A 33 14.46 17.57 -6.59
N LEU A 34 13.42 18.01 -5.90
CA LEU A 34 12.31 17.15 -5.46
C LEU A 34 11.55 16.56 -6.65
N ARG A 35 11.31 17.35 -7.72
CA ARG A 35 10.72 16.83 -8.96
C ARG A 35 11.59 15.75 -9.59
N ARG A 36 12.90 15.99 -9.73
CA ARG A 36 13.85 15.00 -10.24
C ARG A 36 13.89 13.71 -9.40
N TYR A 37 13.79 13.82 -8.08
CA TYR A 37 13.65 12.66 -7.19
C TYR A 37 12.38 11.85 -7.51
N PHE A 38 11.23 12.52 -7.64
CA PHE A 38 9.96 11.86 -7.98
C PHE A 38 9.90 11.33 -9.42
N ASP A 39 10.62 11.92 -10.36
CA ASP A 39 10.76 11.40 -11.72
C ASP A 39 11.54 10.07 -11.70
N VAL A 40 12.69 10.03 -11.01
CA VAL A 40 13.49 8.79 -10.81
C VAL A 40 12.72 7.74 -9.99
N LEU A 41 11.97 8.14 -8.96
CA LEU A 41 11.08 7.25 -8.20
C LEU A 41 9.97 6.66 -9.08
N GLY A 42 9.41 7.45 -10.01
CA GLY A 42 8.44 6.99 -10.99
C GLY A 42 9.02 5.98 -11.98
N GLU A 43 10.25 6.20 -12.45
CA GLU A 43 11.00 5.22 -13.26
C GLU A 43 11.23 3.92 -12.50
N ILE A 44 11.74 3.99 -11.26
CA ILE A 44 11.97 2.80 -10.42
C ILE A 44 10.66 2.04 -10.19
N SER A 45 9.60 2.75 -9.82
CA SER A 45 8.28 2.16 -9.63
C SER A 45 7.65 1.59 -10.91
N ALA A 46 8.18 1.92 -12.09
CA ALA A 46 7.78 1.37 -13.38
C ALA A 46 8.64 0.16 -13.83
N THR A 47 9.84 -0.04 -13.26
CA THR A 47 10.79 -1.10 -13.66
C THR A 47 11.14 -2.10 -12.56
N TYR A 48 10.72 -1.86 -11.32
CA TYR A 48 10.90 -2.75 -10.16
C TYR A 48 9.54 -3.19 -9.62
N GLN A 49 9.51 -4.23 -8.78
CA GLN A 49 8.32 -4.70 -8.06
C GLN A 49 8.63 -4.91 -6.58
N GLY A 50 7.59 -4.86 -5.73
CA GLY A 50 7.73 -5.02 -4.27
C GLY A 50 8.11 -3.72 -3.54
N PRO A 51 8.35 -3.78 -2.23
CA PRO A 51 8.50 -2.58 -1.40
C PRO A 51 9.81 -1.82 -1.64
N LEU A 52 9.69 -0.50 -1.83
CA LEU A 52 10.77 0.48 -1.82
C LEU A 52 10.54 1.48 -0.68
N THR A 53 11.52 1.62 0.20
CA THR A 53 11.54 2.67 1.23
C THR A 53 11.96 4.01 0.62
N VAL A 54 11.12 5.03 0.81
CA VAL A 54 11.37 6.42 0.42
C VAL A 54 11.39 7.32 1.66
N HIS A 55 12.35 8.23 1.73
CA HIS A 55 12.44 9.24 2.78
C HIS A 55 12.17 10.61 2.13
N LEU A 56 11.24 11.39 2.69
CA LEU A 56 10.85 12.69 2.15
C LEU A 56 11.10 13.80 3.17
N PRO A 57 11.59 14.97 2.75
CA PRO A 57 11.82 16.10 3.64
C PRO A 57 10.50 16.55 4.29
N GLY A 58 10.53 16.80 5.59
CA GLY A 58 9.35 17.21 6.37
C GLY A 58 8.43 16.07 6.82
N ILE A 59 8.76 14.81 6.53
CA ILE A 59 8.02 13.62 6.97
C ILE A 59 8.80 12.89 8.07
N ALA A 60 8.17 12.64 9.22
CA ALA A 60 8.80 12.08 10.41
C ALA A 60 9.26 10.62 10.27
N HIS A 61 8.62 9.85 9.39
CA HIS A 61 8.89 8.43 9.18
C HIS A 61 8.95 8.07 7.69
N ALA A 62 9.83 7.13 7.34
CA ALA A 62 9.97 6.66 5.97
C ALA A 62 8.70 5.98 5.46
N ILE A 63 8.40 6.20 4.18
CA ILE A 63 7.20 5.69 3.52
C ILE A 63 7.60 4.44 2.71
N ARG A 64 6.79 3.37 2.78
CA ARG A 64 6.94 2.19 1.91
C ARG A 64 6.03 2.36 0.68
N ILE A 65 6.65 2.38 -0.49
CA ILE A 65 6.02 2.41 -1.82
C ILE A 65 6.02 0.99 -2.37
N ARG A 66 4.88 0.48 -2.81
CA ARG A 66 4.81 -0.75 -3.61
C ARG A 66 5.25 -0.42 -5.05
N CYS A 67 6.44 -0.86 -5.47
CA CYS A 67 6.82 -0.73 -6.88
C CYS A 67 5.96 -1.67 -7.75
N GLY A 68 5.63 -1.22 -8.96
CA GLY A 68 4.65 -1.85 -9.85
C GLY A 68 3.20 -1.33 -9.69
N THR A 69 2.89 -0.62 -8.60
CA THR A 69 1.54 -0.10 -8.30
C THR A 69 1.41 1.40 -8.63
N ASP A 70 0.27 2.00 -8.30
CA ASP A 70 0.02 3.44 -8.42
C ASP A 70 0.58 4.27 -7.23
N ASP A 71 1.22 3.61 -6.26
CA ASP A 71 1.75 4.23 -5.03
C ASP A 71 2.65 5.42 -5.31
N SER A 72 3.57 5.28 -6.26
CA SER A 72 4.54 6.33 -6.60
C SER A 72 3.88 7.56 -7.24
N ALA A 73 2.81 7.37 -8.01
CA ALA A 73 2.05 8.46 -8.63
C ALA A 73 1.20 9.21 -7.61
N ILE A 74 0.53 8.49 -6.70
CA ILE A 74 -0.27 9.08 -5.61
C ILE A 74 0.66 9.79 -4.61
N CYS A 75 1.79 9.19 -4.25
CA CYS A 75 2.82 9.80 -3.41
C CYS A 75 3.37 11.10 -4.04
N ARG A 76 3.71 11.09 -5.33
CA ARG A 76 4.10 12.30 -6.08
C ARG A 76 3.02 13.39 -6.01
N GLY A 77 1.78 13.03 -6.31
CA GLY A 77 0.65 13.96 -6.31
C GLY A 77 0.48 14.68 -4.97
N ILE A 78 0.62 13.96 -3.87
CA ILE A 78 0.50 14.49 -2.51
C ILE A 78 1.70 15.36 -2.12
N PHE A 79 2.93 14.87 -2.31
CA PHE A 79 4.15 15.46 -1.73
C PHE A 79 4.95 16.39 -2.66
N LEU A 80 4.78 16.30 -3.99
CA LEU A 80 5.42 17.21 -4.96
C LEU A 80 4.41 18.17 -5.58
N ASP A 81 3.36 17.62 -6.19
CA ASP A 81 2.42 18.39 -7.01
C ASP A 81 1.28 19.01 -6.14
N GLY A 82 1.26 18.68 -4.84
CA GLY A 82 0.62 19.48 -3.79
C GLY A 82 -0.90 19.32 -3.68
N TRP A 83 -1.46 18.14 -3.96
CA TRP A 83 -2.91 17.88 -3.95
C TRP A 83 -3.65 18.33 -2.69
N TYR A 84 -2.97 18.39 -1.53
CA TYR A 84 -3.51 18.87 -0.26
C TYR A 84 -2.76 20.09 0.33
N ASP A 85 -1.88 20.75 -0.45
CA ASP A 85 -1.09 21.91 0.00
C ASP A 85 -1.83 23.24 -0.18
N HIS A 86 -2.93 23.37 0.56
CA HIS A 86 -3.72 24.61 0.65
C HIS A 86 -3.91 25.00 2.12
N ALA A 87 -4.33 26.24 2.37
CA ALA A 87 -4.67 26.71 3.70
C ALA A 87 -6.07 26.20 4.09
N LEU A 88 -6.19 25.56 5.26
CA LEU A 88 -7.49 25.22 5.85
C LEU A 88 -7.99 26.38 6.73
N PRO A 89 -9.32 26.57 6.89
CA PRO A 89 -9.88 27.66 7.70
C PRO A 89 -9.45 27.62 9.18
N ALA A 90 -9.16 26.42 9.69
CA ALA A 90 -8.57 26.16 10.99
C ALA A 90 -7.68 24.90 10.90
N SER A 91 -6.85 24.65 11.91
CA SER A 91 -6.16 23.36 12.05
C SER A 91 -7.17 22.28 12.46
N PRO A 92 -7.35 21.20 11.69
CA PRO A 92 -8.30 20.14 12.04
C PRO A 92 -7.81 19.34 13.26
N ARG A 93 -8.76 18.89 14.08
CA ARG A 93 -8.53 18.00 15.23
C ARG A 93 -8.96 16.56 14.92
N HIS A 94 -9.89 16.39 13.99
CA HIS A 94 -10.43 15.13 13.50
C HIS A 94 -10.48 15.12 11.97
N ILE A 95 -9.75 14.19 11.35
CA ILE A 95 -9.69 14.01 9.90
C ILE A 95 -10.22 12.61 9.56
N LEU A 96 -11.22 12.52 8.70
CA LEU A 96 -11.72 11.25 8.19
C LEU A 96 -11.20 11.04 6.77
N ASP A 97 -10.41 9.99 6.56
CA ASP A 97 -9.76 9.64 5.28
C ASP A 97 -10.47 8.42 4.67
N LEU A 98 -11.40 8.68 3.75
CA LEU A 98 -12.20 7.67 3.07
C LEU A 98 -11.51 7.25 1.76
N GLY A 99 -11.24 5.95 1.60
CA GLY A 99 -10.38 5.40 0.55
C GLY A 99 -8.91 5.77 0.78
N ALA A 100 -8.40 5.48 1.98
CA ALA A 100 -7.08 5.90 2.46
C ALA A 100 -5.90 5.33 1.65
N HIS A 101 -6.13 4.40 0.72
CA HIS A 101 -5.13 3.74 -0.10
C HIS A 101 -4.03 3.15 0.80
N ALA A 102 -2.75 3.27 0.42
CA ALA A 102 -1.60 2.92 1.26
C ALA A 102 -1.21 3.99 2.31
N GLY A 103 -2.12 4.90 2.69
CA GLY A 103 -1.97 5.83 3.83
C GLY A 103 -1.19 7.12 3.57
N PHE A 104 -0.84 7.44 2.32
CA PHE A 104 -0.01 8.62 2.00
C PHE A 104 -0.67 9.96 2.39
N ALA A 105 -1.98 10.07 2.24
CA ALA A 105 -2.74 11.26 2.65
C ALA A 105 -2.72 11.43 4.18
N ALA A 106 -2.98 10.35 4.92
CA ALA A 106 -2.88 10.32 6.37
C ALA A 106 -1.48 10.67 6.90
N ILE A 107 -0.41 10.18 6.26
CA ILE A 107 0.97 10.59 6.55
C ILE A 107 1.16 12.10 6.34
N TYR A 108 0.72 12.63 5.19
CA TYR A 108 0.80 14.07 4.90
C TYR A 108 0.09 14.90 5.98
N PHE A 109 -1.15 14.53 6.33
CA PHE A 109 -1.92 15.22 7.36
C PHE A 109 -1.33 15.09 8.76
N ALA A 110 -0.79 13.93 9.15
CA ALA A 110 -0.17 13.75 10.47
C ALA A 110 1.12 14.58 10.65
N ASN A 111 1.85 14.87 9.57
CA ASN A 111 3.02 15.75 9.61
C ASN A 111 2.63 17.24 9.52
N ARG A 112 1.59 17.59 8.74
CA ARG A 112 1.08 18.98 8.62
C ARG A 112 0.28 19.43 9.85
N TYR A 113 -0.42 18.51 10.52
CA TYR A 113 -1.29 18.75 11.67
C TYR A 113 -1.01 17.72 12.79
N PRO A 114 0.11 17.83 13.55
CA PRO A 114 0.54 16.80 14.51
C PRO A 114 -0.40 16.52 15.69
N ASP A 115 -1.40 17.38 15.92
CA ASP A 115 -2.44 17.21 16.94
C ASP A 115 -3.76 16.65 16.40
N ALA A 116 -3.88 16.46 15.09
CA ALA A 116 -5.04 15.84 14.47
C ALA A 116 -5.09 14.34 14.74
N HIS A 117 -6.28 13.83 15.08
CA HIS A 117 -6.59 12.42 15.03
C HIS A 117 -7.13 12.09 13.64
N ILE A 118 -6.66 10.99 13.06
CA ILE A 118 -6.99 10.61 11.68
C ILE A 118 -7.64 9.24 11.70
N LEU A 119 -8.80 9.10 11.09
CA LEU A 119 -9.48 7.81 10.92
C LEU A 119 -9.44 7.43 9.44
N CYS A 120 -8.60 6.44 9.13
CA CYS A 120 -8.42 5.93 7.77
C CYS A 120 -9.34 4.74 7.51
N VAL A 121 -10.14 4.83 6.46
CA VAL A 121 -11.03 3.78 6.00
C VAL A 121 -10.60 3.36 4.62
N GLU A 122 -10.27 2.08 4.45
CA GLU A 122 -9.84 1.52 3.18
C GLU A 122 -10.51 0.15 2.98
N ALA A 123 -10.84 -0.17 1.73
CA ALA A 123 -11.63 -1.34 1.38
C ALA A 123 -10.79 -2.45 0.75
N ASP A 124 -9.85 -2.09 -0.15
CA ASP A 124 -8.95 -3.09 -0.73
C ASP A 124 -7.99 -3.64 0.35
N THR A 125 -7.77 -4.94 0.30
CA THR A 125 -6.99 -5.64 1.33
C THR A 125 -5.48 -5.39 1.19
N ALA A 126 -4.97 -5.15 -0.01
CA ALA A 126 -3.56 -4.80 -0.21
C ALA A 126 -3.29 -3.34 0.18
N HIS A 127 -4.21 -2.43 -0.14
CA HIS A 127 -4.19 -1.03 0.30
C HIS A 127 -4.26 -0.93 1.82
N TYR A 128 -5.23 -1.60 2.46
CA TYR A 128 -5.36 -1.60 3.92
C TYR A 128 -4.12 -2.15 4.64
N ARG A 129 -3.50 -3.22 4.11
CA ARG A 129 -2.21 -3.74 4.62
C ARG A 129 -1.07 -2.73 4.47
N ALA A 130 -0.98 -2.04 3.32
CA ALA A 130 0.04 -1.02 3.09
C ALA A 130 -0.17 0.23 3.97
N LEU A 131 -1.43 0.68 4.13
CA LEU A 131 -1.85 1.72 5.08
C LEU A 131 -1.35 1.40 6.49
N LEU A 132 -1.65 0.21 7.03
CA LEU A 132 -1.17 -0.19 8.36
C LEU A 132 0.36 -0.09 8.45
N MET A 133 1.10 -0.66 7.50
CA MET A 133 2.57 -0.64 7.51
C MET A 133 3.18 0.77 7.38
N ASN A 134 2.50 1.69 6.70
CA ASN A 134 2.92 3.08 6.50
C ASN A 134 2.54 4.00 7.66
N THR A 135 1.46 3.69 8.38
CA THR A 135 0.90 4.56 9.43
C THR A 135 1.10 4.04 10.85
N LEU A 136 1.56 2.79 11.04
CA LEU A 136 1.93 2.22 12.34
C LEU A 136 2.83 3.13 13.22
N PRO A 137 3.78 3.92 12.68
CA PRO A 137 4.57 4.85 13.50
C PRO A 137 3.80 6.06 14.06
N TYR A 138 2.59 6.35 13.57
CA TYR A 138 1.83 7.56 13.88
C TYR A 138 0.67 7.26 14.84
N PRO A 139 0.81 7.47 16.16
CA PRO A 139 -0.13 6.98 17.18
C PRO A 139 -1.49 7.69 17.19
N ARG A 140 -1.69 8.74 16.39
CA ARG A 140 -2.98 9.43 16.21
C ARG A 140 -3.77 8.92 14.99
N ILE A 141 -3.23 7.97 14.22
CA ILE A 141 -3.91 7.36 13.07
C ILE A 141 -4.58 6.06 13.50
N ALA A 142 -5.89 5.97 13.30
CA ALA A 142 -6.72 4.79 13.50
C ALA A 142 -7.23 4.24 12.16
N HIS A 143 -7.61 2.97 12.12
CA HIS A 143 -7.84 2.23 10.88
C HIS A 143 -9.13 1.42 10.91
N LEU A 144 -9.84 1.39 9.79
CA LEU A 144 -11.01 0.54 9.56
C LEU A 144 -10.89 -0.15 8.20
N HIS A 145 -10.89 -1.48 8.18
CA HIS A 145 -11.02 -2.25 6.95
C HIS A 145 -12.51 -2.36 6.60
N GLY A 146 -12.94 -1.72 5.51
CA GLY A 146 -14.35 -1.64 5.17
C GLY A 146 -14.63 -0.78 3.94
N ALA A 147 -15.72 -1.10 3.25
CA ALA A 147 -16.25 -0.23 2.20
C ALA A 147 -17.04 0.94 2.83
N VAL A 148 -17.04 2.08 2.15
CA VAL A 148 -17.77 3.29 2.54
C VAL A 148 -18.95 3.46 1.60
N SER A 149 -20.16 3.64 2.14
CA SER A 149 -21.39 3.66 1.34
C SER A 149 -22.51 4.47 2.00
N ALA A 150 -23.47 4.94 1.18
CA ALA A 150 -24.65 5.65 1.67
C ALA A 150 -25.53 4.79 2.61
N THR A 151 -25.53 3.47 2.42
CA THR A 151 -26.23 2.47 3.24
C THR A 151 -25.25 1.46 3.80
N SER A 152 -25.44 1.04 5.06
CA SER A 152 -24.72 -0.09 5.65
C SER A 152 -25.17 -1.43 5.08
N GLY A 153 -24.24 -2.38 5.02
CA GLY A 153 -24.51 -3.66 4.40
C GLY A 153 -23.26 -4.52 4.22
N TRP A 154 -23.26 -5.31 3.15
CA TRP A 154 -22.13 -6.14 2.72
C TRP A 154 -21.74 -5.78 1.29
N ALA A 155 -20.50 -5.35 1.13
CA ALA A 155 -19.89 -4.98 -0.14
C ALA A 155 -19.28 -6.21 -0.82
N SER A 156 -19.65 -6.44 -2.08
CA SER A 156 -18.94 -7.37 -2.96
C SER A 156 -17.98 -6.56 -3.86
N PRO A 157 -16.70 -6.93 -3.99
CA PRO A 157 -15.79 -6.26 -4.90
C PRO A 157 -16.19 -6.51 -6.36
N LEU A 158 -16.15 -5.45 -7.15
CA LEU A 158 -16.30 -5.46 -8.60
C LEU A 158 -15.02 -4.90 -9.20
N ASP A 159 -14.20 -5.78 -9.77
CA ASP A 159 -13.06 -5.39 -10.59
C ASP A 159 -13.57 -4.61 -11.82
N ILE A 160 -13.17 -3.34 -11.94
CA ILE A 160 -13.45 -2.50 -13.12
C ILE A 160 -12.24 -2.43 -14.07
N GLY A 161 -11.22 -3.23 -13.81
CA GLY A 161 -10.04 -3.41 -14.65
C GLY A 161 -8.97 -2.33 -14.47
N LYS A 162 -7.90 -2.50 -15.25
CA LYS A 162 -6.80 -1.55 -15.40
C LYS A 162 -7.07 -0.70 -16.64
N ASP A 163 -6.93 0.61 -16.53
CA ASP A 163 -6.97 1.52 -17.67
C ASP A 163 -5.56 1.95 -18.08
N ARG A 164 -5.40 3.13 -18.70
CA ARG A 164 -4.08 3.65 -19.11
C ARG A 164 -3.40 4.51 -18.05
N GLN A 165 -4.05 4.71 -16.90
CA GLN A 165 -3.64 5.60 -15.82
C GLN A 165 -3.45 4.85 -14.49
N SER A 166 -4.18 3.76 -14.24
CA SER A 166 -4.00 2.88 -13.08
C SER A 166 -3.28 1.57 -13.41
N ARG A 167 -2.25 1.28 -12.64
CA ARG A 167 -1.47 0.03 -12.63
C ARG A 167 -2.02 -1.01 -11.68
N ASP A 168 -2.69 -0.62 -10.60
CA ASP A 168 -3.35 -1.55 -9.69
C ASP A 168 -4.63 -2.12 -10.31
N GLY A 169 -5.42 -1.24 -10.93
CA GLY A 169 -6.79 -1.50 -11.35
C GLY A 169 -7.80 -0.96 -10.34
N GLY A 170 -8.96 -0.54 -10.82
CA GLY A 170 -10.02 -0.04 -9.94
C GLY A 170 -10.85 -1.18 -9.34
N GLN A 171 -11.20 -1.07 -8.06
CA GLN A 171 -12.25 -1.89 -7.43
C GLN A 171 -13.43 -1.01 -7.04
N ARG A 172 -14.61 -1.26 -7.61
CA ARG A 172 -15.89 -0.75 -7.10
C ARG A 172 -16.49 -1.75 -6.12
N PHE A 173 -17.51 -1.32 -5.38
CA PHE A 173 -18.22 -2.18 -4.45
C PHE A 173 -19.73 -2.13 -4.66
N THR A 174 -20.35 -3.28 -4.91
CA THR A 174 -21.80 -3.41 -4.90
C THR A 174 -22.25 -3.76 -3.48
N VAL A 175 -23.04 -2.88 -2.86
CA VAL A 175 -23.50 -3.05 -1.48
C VAL A 175 -24.88 -3.69 -1.46
N GLU A 176 -24.95 -4.90 -0.91
CA GLU A 176 -26.20 -5.56 -0.52
C GLU A 176 -26.61 -5.12 0.88
N GLY A 177 -27.91 -5.00 1.14
CA GLY A 177 -28.44 -4.66 2.47
C GLY A 177 -28.19 -5.72 3.54
N GLU A 178 -28.60 -5.45 4.78
CA GLU A 178 -28.32 -6.29 5.96
C GLU A 178 -29.15 -7.58 6.05
N THR A 179 -29.17 -8.39 4.98
CA THR A 179 -29.76 -9.73 4.96
C THR A 179 -28.87 -10.74 5.71
N LEU A 180 -28.73 -10.53 7.02
CA LEU A 180 -28.02 -11.45 7.91
C LEU A 180 -28.83 -12.73 8.11
N SER A 181 -28.34 -13.84 7.54
CA SER A 181 -28.69 -15.17 8.03
C SER A 181 -28.20 -15.28 9.48
N VAL A 182 -29.11 -15.59 10.41
CA VAL A 182 -28.82 -15.54 11.86
C VAL A 182 -27.62 -16.42 12.21
N GLY A 183 -26.53 -15.78 12.66
CA GLY A 183 -25.28 -16.44 13.07
C GLY A 183 -24.26 -16.74 11.96
N GLY A 184 -24.52 -16.36 10.70
CA GLY A 184 -23.60 -16.60 9.58
C GLY A 184 -22.61 -15.45 9.32
N GLN A 185 -21.32 -15.76 9.25
CA GLN A 185 -20.38 -14.99 8.43
C GLN A 185 -20.82 -15.07 6.95
N PRO A 186 -20.78 -13.98 6.16
CA PRO A 186 -21.20 -14.04 4.76
C PRO A 186 -20.21 -14.86 3.92
N ALA A 187 -20.73 -15.86 3.21
CA ALA A 187 -19.93 -16.63 2.27
C ALA A 187 -19.48 -15.77 1.07
N GLY A 188 -18.28 -16.04 0.55
CA GLY A 188 -17.80 -15.46 -0.71
C GLY A 188 -16.99 -14.16 -0.60
N GLY A 189 -16.31 -13.90 0.53
CA GLY A 189 -15.32 -12.81 0.63
C GLY A 189 -15.92 -11.40 0.65
N LYS A 190 -17.18 -11.26 1.06
CA LYS A 190 -17.85 -9.95 1.17
C LYS A 190 -17.26 -9.11 2.30
N LEU A 191 -16.94 -7.86 2.00
CA LEU A 191 -16.42 -6.89 2.95
C LEU A 191 -17.59 -6.18 3.68
N ARG A 192 -17.39 -5.74 4.92
CA ARG A 192 -18.40 -4.94 5.62
C ARG A 192 -18.49 -3.53 4.99
N ALA A 193 -19.70 -3.08 4.73
CA ALA A 193 -19.98 -1.74 4.20
C ALA A 193 -20.58 -0.84 5.29
N TYR A 194 -20.03 0.36 5.46
CA TYR A 194 -20.33 1.29 6.55
C TYR A 194 -20.79 2.66 6.05
N GLY A 195 -21.80 3.23 6.71
CA GLY A 195 -22.16 4.65 6.56
C GLY A 195 -21.30 5.56 7.45
N VAL A 196 -21.07 6.80 7.02
CA VAL A 196 -20.16 7.75 7.71
C VAL A 196 -20.47 7.90 9.21
N MET A 197 -21.75 8.02 9.59
CA MET A 197 -22.14 8.10 11.01
C MET A 197 -21.80 6.84 11.81
N GLN A 198 -21.79 5.65 11.21
CA GLN A 198 -21.37 4.42 11.91
C GLN A 198 -19.86 4.40 12.13
N ILE A 199 -19.10 4.85 11.12
CA ILE A 199 -17.64 4.97 11.20
C ILE A 199 -17.26 5.94 12.33
N LEU A 200 -17.87 7.13 12.36
CA LEU A 200 -17.64 8.11 13.42
C LEU A 200 -18.02 7.55 14.80
N ASN A 201 -19.25 7.02 14.95
CA ASN A 201 -19.73 6.48 16.23
C ASN A 201 -18.92 5.28 16.74
N GLN A 202 -18.43 4.40 15.86
CA GLN A 202 -17.60 3.24 16.23
C GLN A 202 -16.28 3.66 16.89
N PHE A 203 -15.73 4.82 16.51
CA PHE A 203 -14.52 5.40 17.09
C PHE A 203 -14.81 6.50 18.12
N GLY A 204 -16.07 6.67 18.53
CA GLY A 204 -16.51 7.65 19.55
C GLY A 204 -16.53 9.10 19.07
N TRP A 205 -16.37 9.35 17.76
CA TRP A 205 -16.42 10.68 17.17
C TRP A 205 -17.87 11.08 16.92
N LYS A 206 -18.20 12.35 17.17
CA LYS A 206 -19.50 12.95 16.80
C LYS A 206 -19.50 13.60 15.42
N SER A 207 -18.31 13.84 14.89
CA SER A 207 -18.01 14.83 13.85
C SER A 207 -16.60 14.60 13.30
N ALA A 208 -16.31 15.11 12.11
CA ALA A 208 -14.95 15.26 11.61
C ALA A 208 -14.80 16.66 11.00
N ASP A 209 -13.73 17.37 11.37
CA ASP A 209 -13.52 18.76 10.94
C ASP A 209 -13.13 18.81 9.44
N THR A 210 -12.39 17.80 8.99
CA THR A 210 -12.01 17.58 7.60
C THR A 210 -12.37 16.16 7.18
N ILE A 211 -12.96 16.01 5.98
CA ILE A 211 -13.19 14.70 5.38
C ILE A 211 -12.57 14.68 3.99
N LYS A 212 -11.64 13.76 3.77
CA LYS A 212 -11.10 13.45 2.45
C LYS A 212 -11.84 12.23 1.89
N CYS A 213 -12.31 12.33 0.66
CA CYS A 213 -13.08 11.30 -0.02
C CYS A 213 -12.44 10.97 -1.37
N ALA A 214 -11.98 9.73 -1.52
CA ALA A 214 -11.42 9.18 -2.75
C ALA A 214 -11.92 7.74 -2.90
N LEU A 215 -13.09 7.58 -3.50
CA LEU A 215 -13.69 6.27 -3.74
C LEU A 215 -13.59 5.96 -5.25
N SER A 216 -13.98 4.77 -5.67
CA SER A 216 -13.90 4.36 -7.08
C SER A 216 -15.03 4.95 -7.95
N GLY A 217 -15.48 6.17 -7.63
CA GLY A 217 -16.56 6.91 -8.29
C GLY A 217 -17.97 6.61 -7.73
N ASP A 218 -18.07 6.36 -6.43
CA ASP A 218 -19.34 6.23 -5.69
C ASP A 218 -19.57 7.42 -4.73
N GLU A 219 -18.69 8.43 -4.77
CA GLU A 219 -18.76 9.65 -3.95
C GLU A 219 -20.08 10.39 -4.13
N ALA A 220 -20.54 10.59 -5.38
CA ALA A 220 -21.83 11.25 -5.63
C ALA A 220 -23.03 10.47 -5.05
N ALA A 221 -22.93 9.15 -4.86
CA ALA A 221 -23.94 8.35 -4.18
C ALA A 221 -23.85 8.52 -2.65
N LEU A 222 -22.64 8.60 -2.09
CA LEU A 222 -22.41 8.91 -0.68
C LEU A 222 -22.92 10.31 -0.30
N PHE A 223 -22.71 11.30 -1.16
CA PHE A 223 -23.09 12.69 -0.94
C PHE A 223 -24.53 13.05 -1.35
N SER A 224 -25.20 12.29 -2.24
CA SER A 224 -26.65 12.48 -2.50
C SER A 224 -27.55 11.94 -1.40
N ALA A 225 -27.02 11.13 -0.48
CA ALA A 225 -27.65 10.79 0.79
C ALA A 225 -27.46 11.89 1.87
N SER A 226 -27.24 13.15 1.47
CA SER A 226 -27.08 14.30 2.39
C SER A 226 -28.40 14.74 3.02
N THR A 227 -28.88 13.93 3.97
CA THR A 227 -29.76 14.35 5.08
C THR A 227 -29.11 13.99 6.42
N SER A 228 -27.78 13.86 6.44
CA SER A 228 -27.03 13.15 7.48
C SER A 228 -26.08 14.05 8.27
N GLU A 229 -26.29 14.04 9.60
CA GLU A 229 -25.80 14.98 10.63
C GLU A 229 -24.28 15.22 10.69
N TRP A 230 -23.45 14.40 10.05
CA TRP A 230 -22.01 14.60 10.01
C TRP A 230 -21.62 15.85 9.24
N LEU A 231 -22.30 16.15 8.12
CA LEU A 231 -21.99 17.30 7.26
C LEU A 231 -22.11 18.65 7.99
N ASP A 232 -23.02 18.77 8.96
CA ASP A 232 -23.20 19.96 9.79
C ASP A 232 -21.94 20.40 10.53
N SER A 233 -21.03 19.45 10.79
CA SER A 233 -19.79 19.66 11.53
C SER A 233 -18.55 19.87 10.65
N VAL A 234 -18.60 19.47 9.37
CA VAL A 234 -17.43 19.51 8.49
C VAL A 234 -17.07 20.95 8.14
N THR A 235 -15.78 21.27 8.15
CA THR A 235 -15.24 22.57 7.68
C THR A 235 -14.58 22.46 6.31
N THR A 236 -14.16 21.25 5.92
CA THR A 236 -13.34 20.99 4.73
C THR A 236 -13.71 19.64 4.11
N LEU A 237 -14.03 19.62 2.82
CA LEU A 237 -14.20 18.40 2.01
C LEU A 237 -13.11 18.34 0.93
N LEU A 238 -12.32 17.26 0.94
CA LEU A 238 -11.21 17.05 -0.02
C LEU A 238 -11.58 15.90 -0.96
N ILE A 239 -12.08 16.22 -2.16
CA ILE A 239 -12.64 15.22 -3.09
C ILE A 239 -11.60 14.90 -4.17
N SER A 240 -11.24 13.62 -4.28
CA SER A 240 -10.28 13.13 -5.28
C SER A 240 -10.87 13.14 -6.70
N ARG A 241 -10.01 13.34 -7.70
CA ARG A 241 -10.40 13.41 -9.11
C ARG A 241 -10.20 12.07 -9.82
N HIS A 242 -10.93 11.03 -9.39
CA HIS A 242 -10.99 9.76 -10.13
C HIS A 242 -11.69 9.89 -11.49
N LYS A 243 -12.43 10.98 -11.72
CA LYS A 243 -12.85 11.47 -13.04
C LYS A 243 -12.69 12.99 -13.09
N ALA A 244 -12.62 13.56 -14.30
CA ALA A 244 -12.49 14.99 -14.50
C ALA A 244 -13.60 15.80 -13.80
N ASP A 245 -14.83 15.25 -13.83
CA ASP A 245 -16.08 15.88 -13.41
C ASP A 245 -16.58 15.46 -12.02
N ALA A 246 -15.98 14.44 -11.40
CA ALA A 246 -16.46 13.84 -10.14
C ALA A 246 -16.71 14.85 -8.99
N PRO A 247 -15.90 15.92 -8.78
CA PRO A 247 -16.19 16.92 -7.77
C PRO A 247 -17.43 17.77 -8.08
N LEU A 248 -17.78 17.96 -9.36
CA LEU A 248 -19.00 18.63 -9.79
C LEU A 248 -20.22 17.70 -9.64
N ASP A 249 -20.06 16.40 -9.94
CA ASP A 249 -21.09 15.39 -9.65
C ASP A 249 -21.43 15.34 -8.15
N VAL A 250 -20.44 15.49 -7.27
CA VAL A 250 -20.66 15.60 -5.82
C VAL A 250 -21.37 16.90 -5.43
N LEU A 251 -21.00 18.06 -5.98
CA LEU A 251 -21.74 19.31 -5.71
C LEU A 251 -23.20 19.22 -6.17
N ASN A 252 -23.45 18.65 -7.35
CA ASN A 252 -24.81 18.45 -7.88
C ASN A 252 -25.63 17.43 -7.06
N ALA A 253 -24.97 16.59 -6.27
CA ALA A 253 -25.58 15.60 -5.39
C ALA A 253 -25.92 16.17 -4.00
N MET A 254 -25.11 17.10 -3.47
CA MET A 254 -25.29 17.65 -2.12
C MET A 254 -26.46 18.64 -2.03
N ALA A 255 -27.38 18.39 -1.10
CA ALA A 255 -28.46 19.32 -0.78
C ALA A 255 -27.93 20.69 -0.30
N ASP A 256 -26.88 20.69 0.50
CA ASP A 256 -26.28 21.89 1.13
C ASP A 256 -25.07 22.43 0.36
N ALA A 257 -25.01 22.24 -0.96
CA ALA A 257 -23.87 22.64 -1.80
C ALA A 257 -23.51 24.14 -1.66
N GLU A 258 -24.49 25.02 -1.37
CA GLU A 258 -24.26 26.46 -1.15
C GLU A 258 -23.36 26.78 0.07
N LEU A 259 -23.21 25.84 1.01
CA LEU A 259 -22.31 25.99 2.16
C LEU A 259 -20.84 25.82 1.78
N PHE A 260 -20.52 25.30 0.60
CA PHE A 260 -19.15 24.98 0.19
C PHE A 260 -18.72 25.82 -1.03
N GLU A 261 -17.43 26.14 -1.11
CA GLU A 261 -16.84 26.81 -2.27
C GLU A 261 -15.56 26.10 -2.77
N PRO A 262 -15.41 25.94 -4.10
CA PRO A 262 -14.26 25.27 -4.68
C PRO A 262 -13.03 26.19 -4.68
N VAL A 263 -11.97 25.74 -4.01
CA VAL A 263 -10.64 26.35 -4.08
C VAL A 263 -9.88 25.76 -5.28
N GLN A 264 -9.25 26.62 -6.08
CA GLN A 264 -8.49 26.18 -7.25
C GLN A 264 -7.19 25.46 -6.85
N GLY A 265 -7.02 24.26 -7.40
CA GLY A 265 -5.86 23.39 -7.31
C GLY A 265 -6.02 22.25 -8.34
N GLU A 266 -5.02 21.37 -8.48
CA GLU A 266 -5.15 20.26 -9.45
C GLU A 266 -6.17 19.19 -9.00
N GLY A 267 -6.33 19.02 -7.68
CA GLY A 267 -7.49 18.38 -7.03
C GLY A 267 -8.48 19.42 -6.51
N VAL A 268 -9.78 19.11 -6.51
CA VAL A 268 -10.81 20.08 -6.10
C VAL A 268 -11.03 20.00 -4.58
N THR A 269 -10.55 21.03 -3.91
CA THR A 269 -10.77 21.26 -2.48
C THR A 269 -12.03 22.09 -2.30
N MET A 270 -12.98 21.61 -1.49
CA MET A 270 -14.19 22.35 -1.14
C MET A 270 -14.06 22.83 0.30
N LEU A 271 -13.89 24.13 0.50
CA LEU A 271 -13.92 24.72 1.84
C LEU A 271 -15.34 25.12 2.20
N ARG A 272 -15.76 24.88 3.44
CA ARG A 272 -17.04 25.41 3.92
C ARG A 272 -16.91 26.89 4.19
N ARG A 273 -17.94 27.65 3.80
CA ARG A 273 -18.12 29.07 4.09
C ARG A 273 -18.39 29.26 5.59
N LEU A 274 -17.31 29.31 6.38
CA LEU A 274 -17.41 29.56 7.81
C LEU A 274 -17.71 31.04 8.08
N GLY A 275 -18.82 31.30 8.78
CA GLY A 275 -18.99 32.53 9.54
C GLY A 275 -17.86 32.63 10.58
N ALA A 276 -17.26 33.81 10.72
CA ALA A 276 -16.03 33.98 11.49
C ALA A 276 -16.21 33.68 12.99
N GLY A 277 -15.52 32.66 13.51
CA GLY A 277 -15.45 32.43 14.95
C GLY A 277 -15.06 31.01 15.40
N HIS A 278 -13.77 30.66 15.32
CA HIS A 278 -13.12 29.67 16.21
C HIS A 278 -11.66 30.07 16.41
N SER A 279 -11.09 29.80 17.59
CA SER A 279 -9.69 30.11 17.94
C SER A 279 -9.10 29.00 18.80
N ASP A 280 -7.85 28.60 18.55
CA ASP A 280 -7.21 27.46 19.20
C ASP A 280 -5.83 27.81 19.79
N SER A 281 -5.37 27.09 20.82
CA SER A 281 -4.09 27.42 21.48
C SER A 281 -3.42 26.33 22.34
N ARG A 282 -2.29 25.79 21.85
CA ARG A 282 -1.08 25.29 22.58
C ARG A 282 -1.20 23.99 23.42
N PRO A 283 -0.09 23.27 23.75
CA PRO A 283 1.27 23.20 23.14
C PRO A 283 1.79 21.75 22.86
N ALA A 284 2.99 21.62 22.25
CA ALA A 284 3.74 20.38 21.91
C ALA A 284 5.07 20.26 22.71
N PRO A 285 6.00 19.26 22.52
CA PRO A 285 6.06 18.09 21.60
C PRO A 285 6.40 16.74 22.33
N LEU A 286 6.78 15.62 21.66
CA LEU A 286 8.18 15.15 21.41
C LEU A 286 8.27 13.82 20.59
N THR A 287 9.48 13.31 20.32
CA THR A 287 9.85 12.05 19.58
C THR A 287 10.66 11.06 20.48
N LEU A 288 11.39 9.99 20.11
CA LEU A 288 12.04 9.46 18.87
C LEU A 288 12.53 7.98 19.10
N ILE A 289 12.70 7.12 18.08
CA ILE A 289 13.83 6.13 17.85
C ILE A 289 13.61 5.30 16.55
N GLU A 290 14.69 4.83 15.90
CA GLU A 290 14.74 4.36 14.49
C GLU A 290 15.18 2.89 14.27
N VAL A 291 14.65 2.27 13.19
CA VAL A 291 15.20 1.18 12.33
C VAL A 291 14.49 1.33 10.95
N GLY A 292 15.03 1.02 9.76
CA GLY A 292 16.35 0.57 9.28
C GLY A 292 16.33 0.36 7.74
N THR A 293 17.44 0.02 7.07
CA THR A 293 17.51 0.00 5.58
C THR A 293 17.50 -1.39 4.92
N LEU A 294 16.55 -1.62 4.01
CA LEU A 294 16.60 -2.63 2.94
C LEU A 294 16.26 -1.99 1.58
N ARG A 295 16.73 -2.58 0.47
CA ARG A 295 16.57 -2.07 -0.91
C ARG A 295 15.66 -3.00 -1.73
N PRO A 296 14.89 -2.48 -2.71
CA PRO A 296 14.09 -3.32 -3.61
C PRO A 296 14.97 -4.19 -4.52
N VAL A 297 14.38 -5.26 -5.06
CA VAL A 297 15.05 -6.25 -5.92
C VAL A 297 14.56 -6.12 -7.37
N LEU A 298 15.48 -6.24 -8.34
CA LEU A 298 15.17 -6.25 -9.77
C LEU A 298 14.44 -7.54 -10.16
N TRP A 299 13.40 -7.45 -11.00
CA TRP A 299 12.68 -8.62 -11.50
C TRP A 299 12.44 -8.55 -13.00
N ASP A 300 12.46 -9.73 -13.64
CA ASP A 300 12.28 -9.91 -15.08
C ASP A 300 11.54 -11.24 -15.35
N GLY A 301 10.62 -11.25 -16.32
CA GLY A 301 10.11 -12.48 -16.93
C GLY A 301 8.97 -13.27 -16.25
N THR A 302 8.03 -12.65 -15.53
CA THR A 302 6.78 -13.32 -15.07
C THR A 302 5.53 -12.44 -15.21
N GLU A 303 4.36 -13.05 -15.42
CA GLU A 303 3.10 -12.34 -15.71
C GLU A 303 2.52 -11.53 -14.51
N PRO A 304 1.68 -10.50 -14.76
CA PRO A 304 1.31 -9.49 -13.74
C PRO A 304 0.49 -9.99 -12.54
N ALA A 305 -0.06 -11.21 -12.59
CA ALA A 305 -0.95 -11.76 -11.57
C ALA A 305 -0.27 -12.07 -10.22
N LEU A 306 1.07 -12.11 -10.17
CA LEU A 306 1.84 -12.54 -8.99
C LEU A 306 2.20 -11.42 -7.99
N SER A 307 1.83 -10.17 -8.28
CA SER A 307 2.20 -8.99 -7.48
C SER A 307 1.48 -8.86 -6.13
N GLN A 308 0.34 -9.55 -5.95
CA GLN A 308 -0.47 -9.47 -4.72
C GLN A 308 -0.01 -10.43 -3.60
N SER A 309 0.92 -11.34 -3.90
CA SER A 309 1.17 -12.53 -3.07
C SER A 309 2.48 -12.50 -2.27
N CYS A 310 3.36 -11.52 -2.47
CA CYS A 310 4.68 -11.45 -1.82
C CYS A 310 4.81 -10.19 -0.96
N PHE A 311 5.14 -10.35 0.32
CA PHE A 311 5.33 -9.26 1.28
C PHE A 311 6.70 -9.38 1.94
N LEU A 312 7.31 -8.28 2.38
CA LEU A 312 8.55 -8.32 3.16
C LEU A 312 8.35 -7.59 4.48
N ASP A 313 8.78 -8.23 5.57
CA ASP A 313 9.03 -7.60 6.86
C ASP A 313 10.55 -7.52 7.13
N ASP A 314 10.94 -6.79 8.17
CA ASP A 314 12.35 -6.46 8.42
C ASP A 314 13.22 -7.68 8.84
N GLN A 315 12.63 -8.89 8.93
CA GLN A 315 13.32 -10.16 9.20
C GLN A 315 12.97 -11.32 8.25
N ALA A 316 11.93 -11.20 7.41
CA ALA A 316 11.42 -12.29 6.58
C ALA A 316 10.71 -11.85 5.28
N VAL A 317 10.65 -12.78 4.31
CA VAL A 317 9.80 -12.66 3.11
C VAL A 317 8.58 -13.56 3.24
N LEU A 318 7.39 -12.98 3.20
CA LEU A 318 6.14 -13.73 3.05
C LEU A 318 5.90 -14.05 1.58
N ILE A 319 5.52 -15.30 1.28
CA ILE A 319 5.01 -15.75 -0.02
C ILE A 319 3.67 -16.42 0.24
N GLN A 320 2.61 -15.96 -0.42
CA GLN A 320 1.29 -16.59 -0.45
C GLN A 320 1.15 -17.36 -1.76
N ALA A 321 0.54 -18.54 -1.73
CA ALA A 321 0.18 -19.28 -2.94
C ALA A 321 -1.11 -18.71 -3.55
N GLY A 322 -1.28 -18.92 -4.86
CA GLY A 322 -2.60 -18.86 -5.47
C GLY A 322 -3.47 -20.07 -5.11
N PRO A 323 -4.74 -20.09 -5.53
CA PRO A 323 -5.62 -21.25 -5.42
C PRO A 323 -5.02 -22.52 -6.05
N ILE A 324 -5.48 -23.69 -5.59
CA ILE A 324 -5.04 -25.00 -6.09
C ILE A 324 -5.14 -25.06 -7.63
N GLY A 325 -4.04 -25.44 -8.28
CA GLY A 325 -3.95 -25.54 -9.75
C GLY A 325 -3.66 -24.23 -10.50
N THR A 326 -3.42 -23.13 -9.79
CA THR A 326 -2.89 -21.89 -10.41
C THR A 326 -1.36 -21.86 -10.47
N THR A 327 -0.79 -20.94 -11.25
CA THR A 327 0.66 -20.80 -11.45
C THR A 327 1.40 -20.59 -10.10
N PRO A 328 2.48 -21.35 -9.80
CA PRO A 328 3.22 -21.20 -8.55
C PRO A 328 3.73 -19.78 -8.32
N THR A 329 3.45 -19.22 -7.14
CA THR A 329 3.93 -17.90 -6.75
C THR A 329 5.42 -17.96 -6.51
N THR A 330 6.16 -17.28 -7.39
CA THR A 330 7.60 -17.40 -7.51
C THR A 330 8.29 -16.21 -6.85
N LEU A 331 9.39 -16.43 -6.13
CA LEU A 331 10.29 -15.41 -5.59
C LEU A 331 11.71 -15.64 -6.14
N THR A 332 12.25 -14.73 -6.97
CA THR A 332 13.63 -14.86 -7.47
C THR A 332 14.54 -13.76 -6.91
N ILE A 333 15.52 -14.15 -6.09
CA ILE A 333 16.56 -13.26 -5.54
C ILE A 333 17.80 -13.35 -6.43
N ARG A 334 18.05 -12.32 -7.25
CA ARG A 334 19.25 -12.20 -8.10
C ARG A 334 20.33 -11.38 -7.39
N ARG A 335 21.51 -11.95 -7.13
CA ARG A 335 22.64 -11.25 -6.48
C ARG A 335 23.99 -11.86 -6.87
N ASP A 336 25.07 -11.09 -6.75
CA ASP A 336 26.41 -11.66 -6.60
C ASP A 336 26.63 -12.07 -5.14
N PHE A 337 26.88 -13.35 -4.92
CA PHE A 337 27.11 -13.94 -3.60
C PHE A 337 28.59 -14.00 -3.23
N SER A 338 29.48 -13.37 -4.02
CA SER A 338 30.90 -13.13 -3.67
C SER A 338 31.69 -14.39 -3.30
N GLY A 339 31.28 -15.57 -3.78
CA GLY A 339 31.89 -16.86 -3.48
C GLY A 339 31.27 -17.64 -2.31
N GLN A 340 30.23 -17.10 -1.64
CA GLN A 340 29.48 -17.85 -0.62
C GLN A 340 28.98 -19.19 -1.19
N SER A 341 28.97 -20.23 -0.35
CA SER A 341 28.64 -21.62 -0.73
C SER A 341 27.60 -22.28 0.18
N ARG A 342 27.08 -21.54 1.17
CA ARG A 342 26.10 -22.04 2.14
C ARG A 342 24.98 -21.02 2.29
N LEU A 343 23.77 -21.54 2.35
CA LEU A 343 22.53 -20.78 2.49
C LEU A 343 21.66 -21.46 3.53
N GLY A 344 20.85 -20.69 4.24
CA GLY A 344 19.80 -21.23 5.08
C GLY A 344 18.82 -20.16 5.56
N GLY A 345 17.76 -20.63 6.21
CA GLY A 345 16.73 -19.78 6.78
C GLY A 345 15.67 -20.59 7.53
N VAL A 346 14.72 -19.88 8.13
CA VAL A 346 13.55 -20.43 8.81
C VAL A 346 12.36 -20.33 7.87
N ILE A 347 11.67 -21.43 7.63
CA ILE A 347 10.46 -21.48 6.82
C ILE A 347 9.30 -21.77 7.77
N THR A 348 8.35 -20.85 7.88
CA THR A 348 7.16 -20.98 8.73
C THR A 348 5.91 -20.98 7.86
N SER A 349 5.00 -21.92 8.04
CA SER A 349 3.72 -21.94 7.33
C SER A 349 2.64 -21.23 8.13
N SER A 350 1.98 -20.27 7.50
CA SER A 350 0.92 -19.44 8.06
C SER A 350 -0.26 -19.26 7.09
N GLY A 351 -0.48 -20.26 6.22
CA GLY A 351 -1.69 -20.36 5.40
C GLY A 351 -2.91 -20.75 6.21
N ASP A 352 -4.04 -20.91 5.52
CA ASP A 352 -5.31 -21.30 6.14
C ASP A 352 -5.21 -22.69 6.82
N PRO A 353 -6.06 -23.01 7.81
CA PRO A 353 -6.14 -24.35 8.38
C PRO A 353 -6.30 -25.43 7.30
N ASP A 354 -5.63 -26.56 7.48
CA ASP A 354 -5.60 -27.68 6.52
C ASP A 354 -5.09 -27.33 5.09
N SER A 355 -4.37 -26.21 4.93
CA SER A 355 -3.54 -25.94 3.75
C SER A 355 -2.18 -26.63 3.82
N LEU A 356 -1.69 -27.11 2.68
CA LEU A 356 -0.35 -27.67 2.52
C LEU A 356 0.46 -26.84 1.53
N ALA A 357 1.52 -26.18 2.01
CA ALA A 357 2.47 -25.48 1.16
C ALA A 357 3.40 -26.48 0.46
N GLN A 358 3.48 -26.42 -0.88
CA GLN A 358 4.54 -27.06 -1.66
C GLN A 358 5.48 -25.97 -2.19
N LEU A 359 6.72 -25.97 -1.68
CA LEU A 359 7.77 -25.01 -1.99
C LEU A 359 8.89 -25.70 -2.75
N SER A 360 9.03 -25.38 -4.03
CA SER A 360 10.26 -25.66 -4.78
C SER A 360 11.29 -24.55 -4.54
N MET A 361 12.58 -24.88 -4.58
CA MET A 361 13.68 -23.94 -4.61
C MET A 361 14.75 -24.39 -5.59
N ILE A 362 15.22 -23.47 -6.44
CA ILE A 362 16.25 -23.66 -7.45
C ILE A 362 17.31 -22.57 -7.27
N ILE A 363 18.59 -22.96 -7.19
CA ILE A 363 19.71 -22.02 -7.27
C ILE A 363 20.36 -22.16 -8.64
N ARG A 364 20.51 -21.06 -9.38
CA ARG A 364 21.05 -21.05 -10.74
C ARG A 364 22.10 -19.97 -10.92
N ARG A 365 23.24 -20.30 -11.53
CA ARG A 365 24.24 -19.32 -11.95
C ARG A 365 23.78 -18.61 -13.22
N VAL A 366 23.70 -17.28 -13.21
CA VAL A 366 23.08 -16.51 -14.32
C VAL A 366 23.88 -16.64 -15.61
N ARG A 367 25.21 -16.59 -15.53
CA ARG A 367 26.13 -16.49 -16.70
C ARG A 367 26.01 -17.63 -17.72
N ASP A 368 25.68 -18.83 -17.25
CA ASP A 368 25.67 -20.09 -18.02
C ASP A 368 24.44 -20.96 -17.71
N GLN A 369 23.46 -20.39 -16.99
CA GLN A 369 22.21 -21.03 -16.56
C GLN A 369 22.38 -22.35 -15.79
N ALA A 370 23.58 -22.64 -15.28
CA ALA A 370 23.87 -23.87 -14.54
C ALA A 370 23.09 -23.90 -13.21
N VAL A 371 22.23 -24.90 -13.04
CA VAL A 371 21.57 -25.19 -11.76
C VAL A 371 22.61 -25.76 -10.79
N LEU A 372 22.72 -25.15 -9.61
CA LEU A 372 23.65 -25.52 -8.54
C LEU A 372 22.95 -26.25 -7.39
N LEU A 373 21.63 -26.09 -7.27
CA LEU A 373 20.76 -26.76 -6.32
C LEU A 373 19.33 -26.79 -6.87
N GLU A 374 18.63 -27.88 -6.62
CA GLU A 374 17.18 -27.98 -6.74
C GLU A 374 16.68 -28.80 -5.53
N SER A 375 15.58 -28.36 -4.91
CA SER A 375 15.02 -28.99 -3.71
C SER A 375 13.55 -28.65 -3.54
N GLU A 376 12.75 -29.58 -3.03
CA GLU A 376 11.36 -29.34 -2.66
C GLU A 376 11.12 -29.53 -1.16
N LEU A 377 10.15 -28.79 -0.62
CA LEU A 377 9.65 -28.90 0.74
C LEU A 377 8.12 -28.89 0.71
N ARG A 378 7.49 -29.82 1.43
CA ARG A 378 6.06 -29.76 1.77
C ARG A 378 5.91 -29.41 3.26
N LEU A 379 5.12 -28.38 3.58
CA LEU A 379 4.98 -27.85 4.94
C LEU A 379 3.51 -27.51 5.27
N PRO A 380 2.83 -28.30 6.14
CA PRO A 380 1.47 -28.02 6.57
C PRO A 380 1.32 -26.68 7.30
N ALA A 381 0.13 -26.10 7.28
CA ALA A 381 -0.23 -24.89 8.03
C ALA A 381 0.21 -24.95 9.51
N GLY A 382 0.73 -23.84 10.04
CA GLY A 382 1.18 -23.71 11.42
C GLY A 382 2.53 -24.38 11.76
N GLN A 383 3.16 -25.10 10.82
CA GLN A 383 4.46 -25.74 11.06
C GLN A 383 5.65 -24.83 10.72
N GLN A 384 6.79 -25.07 11.38
CA GLN A 384 8.05 -24.38 11.13
C GLN A 384 9.17 -25.40 10.88
N THR A 385 10.07 -25.10 9.94
CA THR A 385 11.29 -25.87 9.68
C THR A 385 12.48 -24.95 9.41
N THR A 386 13.70 -25.48 9.48
CA THR A 386 14.91 -24.77 9.06
C THR A 386 15.47 -25.43 7.81
N TRP A 387 15.58 -24.67 6.71
CA TRP A 387 16.32 -25.13 5.53
C TRP A 387 17.79 -24.72 5.66
N LYS A 388 18.68 -25.63 5.24
CA LYS A 388 20.10 -25.37 4.99
C LYS A 388 20.49 -26.03 3.67
N ALA A 389 21.32 -25.36 2.88
CA ALA A 389 21.84 -25.86 1.61
C ALA A 389 23.34 -25.57 1.48
N THR A 390 24.00 -26.32 0.60
CA THR A 390 25.40 -26.10 0.24
C THR A 390 25.55 -26.26 -1.27
N THR A 391 26.27 -25.32 -1.89
CA THR A 391 26.48 -25.20 -3.34
C THR A 391 27.99 -25.11 -3.64
N PRO A 392 28.41 -25.24 -4.91
CA PRO A 392 29.70 -24.70 -5.35
C PRO A 392 29.79 -23.18 -5.08
N LEU A 393 31.01 -22.65 -4.92
CA LEU A 393 31.28 -21.23 -4.64
C LEU A 393 30.55 -20.31 -5.64
N MET A 394 29.63 -19.47 -5.15
CA MET A 394 28.78 -18.62 -5.97
C MET A 394 29.46 -17.27 -6.28
N GLN A 395 30.40 -17.26 -7.22
CA GLN A 395 31.03 -16.04 -7.75
C GLN A 395 30.29 -15.49 -8.97
N GLY A 396 29.96 -14.20 -8.98
CA GLY A 396 29.13 -13.58 -10.00
C GLY A 396 27.64 -13.74 -9.71
N LEU A 397 26.79 -13.21 -10.61
CA LEU A 397 25.34 -13.25 -10.45
C LEU A 397 24.79 -14.69 -10.40
N HIS A 398 24.01 -14.97 -9.35
CA HIS A 398 23.19 -16.16 -9.18
C HIS A 398 21.75 -15.76 -8.84
N ASP A 399 20.81 -16.60 -9.25
CA ASP A 399 19.40 -16.53 -8.92
C ASP A 399 19.09 -17.60 -7.87
N ILE A 400 18.56 -17.20 -6.70
CA ILE A 400 17.87 -18.12 -5.78
C ILE A 400 16.37 -17.93 -6.06
N ARG A 401 15.76 -18.92 -6.73
CA ARG A 401 14.33 -18.96 -6.99
C ARG A 401 13.65 -19.86 -5.98
N PHE A 402 12.59 -19.36 -5.36
CA PHE A 402 11.54 -20.16 -4.71
C PHE A 402 10.30 -20.17 -5.60
N SER A 403 9.51 -21.23 -5.57
CA SER A 403 8.18 -21.27 -6.19
C SER A 403 7.22 -22.04 -5.29
N LEU A 404 6.21 -21.34 -4.78
CA LEU A 404 5.22 -21.83 -3.82
C LEU A 404 3.87 -22.06 -4.50
N GLU A 405 3.30 -23.24 -4.30
CA GLU A 405 1.94 -23.59 -4.68
C GLU A 405 1.15 -24.17 -3.50
N THR A 406 -0.17 -24.04 -3.55
CA THR A 406 -1.07 -24.79 -2.66
C THR A 406 -1.17 -26.20 -3.19
N ALA A 407 -0.65 -27.19 -2.45
CA ALA A 407 -0.56 -28.56 -2.92
C ALA A 407 -1.95 -29.15 -3.18
N ALA A 408 -2.08 -29.99 -4.22
CA ALA A 408 -3.37 -30.51 -4.72
C ALA A 408 -4.14 -31.42 -3.74
N ASP A 409 -3.49 -31.82 -2.64
CA ASP A 409 -4.01 -32.55 -1.50
C ASP A 409 -4.52 -31.64 -0.36
N SER A 410 -4.49 -30.31 -0.52
CA SER A 410 -5.10 -29.33 0.40
C SER A 410 -6.63 -29.28 0.27
N ALA A 411 -7.32 -28.83 1.32
CA ALA A 411 -8.77 -28.66 1.27
C ALA A 411 -9.22 -27.56 0.27
N PRO A 412 -10.40 -27.68 -0.37
CA PRO A 412 -10.88 -26.69 -1.33
C PRO A 412 -10.99 -25.27 -0.76
N GLY A 413 -10.57 -24.29 -1.55
CA GLY A 413 -10.64 -22.87 -1.19
C GLY A 413 -9.58 -22.38 -0.19
N GLN A 414 -8.77 -23.27 0.39
CA GLN A 414 -7.65 -22.88 1.25
C GLN A 414 -6.46 -22.41 0.40
N SER A 415 -5.65 -21.49 0.93
CA SER A 415 -4.42 -20.99 0.30
C SER A 415 -3.22 -21.18 1.22
N ALA A 416 -2.16 -21.79 0.70
CA ALA A 416 -0.89 -21.90 1.42
C ALA A 416 -0.21 -20.53 1.57
N CYS A 417 0.50 -20.30 2.68
CA CYS A 417 1.32 -19.10 2.90
C CYS A 417 2.55 -19.44 3.72
N LEU A 418 3.72 -18.94 3.33
CA LEU A 418 5.01 -19.19 3.97
C LEU A 418 5.73 -17.88 4.34
N ARG A 419 6.36 -17.85 5.50
CA ARG A 419 7.30 -16.80 5.95
C ARG A 419 8.73 -17.34 5.94
N LEU A 420 9.56 -16.82 5.05
CA LEU A 420 10.99 -17.12 4.87
C LEU A 420 11.84 -16.15 5.71
N GLY A 421 12.05 -16.47 6.98
CA GLY A 421 12.85 -15.67 7.92
C GLY A 421 14.34 -15.98 7.88
N HIS A 422 15.16 -15.00 8.23
CA HIS A 422 16.62 -15.15 8.43
C HIS A 422 17.36 -15.80 7.25
N LEU A 423 17.11 -15.33 6.03
CA LEU A 423 17.82 -15.73 4.80
C LEU A 423 19.32 -15.34 4.89
N ILE A 424 20.14 -16.24 5.42
CA ILE A 424 21.57 -16.04 5.63
C ILE A 424 22.36 -16.79 4.56
N ALA A 425 23.21 -16.06 3.84
CA ALA A 425 24.32 -16.62 3.07
C ALA A 425 25.60 -16.48 3.92
N ASP A 426 26.24 -17.61 4.23
CA ASP A 426 27.35 -17.68 5.20
C ASP A 426 28.66 -17.19 4.57
N ILE A 427 29.44 -16.37 5.29
CA ILE A 427 30.76 -15.88 4.84
C ILE A 427 31.85 -16.51 5.70
N THR A 428 32.79 -17.18 5.04
CA THR A 428 34.12 -17.54 5.53
C THR A 428 35.17 -16.98 4.60
#